data_AF-A0AB34J1T0-F1
#
_entry.id   AF-A0AB34J1T0-F1
#
_cell.length_a   1.000
_cell.length_b   1.000
_cell.length_c   1.000
_cell.angle_alpha   90.00
_cell.angle_beta   90.00
_cell.angle_gamma   90.00
#
_symmetry.space_group_name_H-M   'P 1'
#
loop_
_entity.id
_entity.type
_entity.pdbx_description
1 polymer ?
#
loop_
_entity_poly.entity_id
_entity_poly.type
_entity_poly.pdbx_seq_one_letter_code
_entity_poly.pdbx_strand_id
1 'polypeptide(L)'
;MVASLGPVPRRAREYYKAVAVLDGRMFSIFDGRTEYVLSRELYDPNGLWVCPDPLSVVSHARQQLPRRSVLYDAPRAIIRLLGWSALGYSPAAPEYGSMKLSVTNVLPIAVLPYSAASPLSPRSLPSSFFEAHQRPPSAGRRPRSAGMEVSAGLALRLYGGGEPHSARMQAQTIQLHEQVRQAQERLDAIRAIRLSTIENPAPWVQRAMHFASRSLHEI
;
A
#
# COMPACT_ATOMS: atom_id res chain seq x y z
N MET A 1 -19.65 -14.60 -0.64
CA MET A 1 -19.26 -15.32 -1.87
C MET A 1 -17.95 -14.72 -2.37
N VAL A 2 -16.94 -15.54 -2.66
CA VAL A 2 -15.65 -15.10 -3.21
C VAL A 2 -15.74 -15.30 -4.72
N ALA A 3 -16.01 -14.24 -5.47
CA ALA A 3 -15.95 -14.30 -6.92
C ALA A 3 -14.48 -14.50 -7.32
N SER A 4 -14.19 -15.45 -8.21
CA SER A 4 -12.84 -15.63 -8.74
C SER A 4 -12.41 -14.35 -9.45
N LEU A 5 -11.20 -13.88 -9.14
CA LEU A 5 -10.56 -12.71 -9.76
C LEU A 5 -10.59 -12.84 -11.27
N GLY A 6 -11.50 -12.12 -11.93
CA GLY A 6 -11.30 -11.78 -13.33
C GLY A 6 -10.00 -10.96 -13.46
N PRO A 7 -9.38 -10.90 -14.65
CA PRO A 7 -8.22 -10.04 -14.84
C PRO A 7 -8.61 -8.59 -14.49
N VAL A 8 -7.73 -7.90 -13.75
CA VAL A 8 -7.91 -6.47 -13.45
C VAL A 8 -8.15 -5.72 -14.76
N PRO A 9 -9.25 -4.95 -14.89
CA PRO A 9 -9.55 -4.29 -16.15
C PRO A 9 -8.45 -3.30 -16.54
N ARG A 10 -8.19 -3.16 -17.85
CA ARG A 10 -7.21 -2.19 -18.38
C ARG A 10 -7.51 -0.74 -17.97
N ARG A 11 -8.74 -0.44 -17.56
CA ARG A 11 -9.20 0.88 -17.10
C ARG A 11 -9.02 1.11 -15.61
N ALA A 12 -8.46 0.14 -14.87
CA ALA A 12 -8.18 0.31 -13.46
C ALA A 12 -7.16 1.44 -13.24
N ARG A 13 -7.39 2.24 -12.19
CA ARG A 13 -6.52 3.35 -11.81
C ARG A 13 -6.05 3.17 -10.38
N GLU A 14 -4.91 3.74 -10.08
CA GLU A 14 -4.36 3.74 -8.73
C GLU A 14 -5.11 4.76 -7.86
N TYR A 15 -5.40 4.35 -6.62
CA TYR A 15 -5.99 5.18 -5.58
C TYR A 15 -5.45 4.79 -4.21
N TYR A 16 -5.84 5.57 -3.21
CA TYR A 16 -5.38 5.40 -1.83
C TYR A 16 -6.55 5.48 -0.85
N LYS A 17 -6.44 4.76 0.27
CA LYS A 17 -7.44 4.81 1.35
C LYS A 17 -6.80 4.68 2.72
N ALA A 18 -7.30 5.44 3.68
CA ALA A 18 -6.93 5.25 5.09
C ALA A 18 -7.77 4.11 5.71
N VAL A 19 -7.10 3.22 6.43
CA VAL A 19 -7.69 2.08 7.12
C VAL A 19 -7.26 2.03 8.58
N ALA A 20 -8.08 1.44 9.43
CA ALA A 20 -7.73 1.01 10.77
C ALA A 20 -7.04 -0.35 10.70
N VAL A 21 -6.00 -0.56 11.50
CA VAL A 21 -5.32 -1.85 11.64
C VAL A 21 -5.65 -2.42 13.01
N LEU A 22 -6.35 -3.55 13.03
CA LEU A 22 -6.69 -4.31 14.23
C LEU A 22 -6.25 -5.75 14.05
N ASP A 23 -5.36 -6.24 14.91
CA ASP A 23 -4.85 -7.62 14.87
C ASP A 23 -4.30 -8.03 13.49
N GLY A 24 -3.61 -7.11 12.83
CA GLY A 24 -3.07 -7.31 11.48
C GLY A 24 -4.09 -7.23 10.33
N ARG A 25 -5.38 -7.01 10.64
CA ARG A 25 -6.47 -6.86 9.67
C ARG A 25 -6.75 -5.39 9.40
N MET A 26 -7.14 -5.07 8.17
CA MET A 26 -7.33 -3.69 7.73
C MET A 26 -8.82 -3.40 7.51
N PHE A 27 -9.38 -2.45 8.26
CA PHE A 27 -10.79 -2.08 8.19
C PHE A 27 -10.99 -0.63 7.75
N SER A 28 -12.07 -0.36 7.03
CA SER A 28 -12.51 1.00 6.73
C SER A 28 -12.71 1.82 8.00
N ILE A 29 -12.08 3.00 8.06
CA ILE A 29 -12.25 3.92 9.20
C ILE A 29 -13.64 4.57 9.27
N PHE A 30 -14.42 4.49 8.17
CA PHE A 30 -15.73 5.13 8.06
C PHE A 30 -16.84 4.23 8.59
N ASP A 31 -16.91 3.00 8.09
CA ASP A 31 -17.96 2.05 8.44
C ASP A 31 -17.53 1.05 9.54
N GLY A 32 -16.23 0.89 9.76
CA GLY A 32 -15.64 -0.05 10.72
C GLY A 32 -15.90 -1.54 10.44
N ARG A 33 -16.45 -1.88 9.27
CA ARG A 33 -16.89 -3.23 8.89
C ARG A 33 -16.20 -3.74 7.64
N THR A 34 -15.97 -2.86 6.66
CA THR A 34 -15.38 -3.21 5.37
C THR A 34 -13.91 -3.58 5.56
N GLU A 35 -13.60 -4.86 5.39
CA GLU A 35 -12.24 -5.38 5.48
C GLU A 35 -11.53 -5.30 4.12
N TYR A 36 -10.30 -4.82 4.15
CA TYR A 36 -9.38 -4.80 3.03
C TYR A 36 -8.35 -5.91 3.23
N VAL A 37 -8.29 -6.84 2.28
CA VAL A 37 -7.30 -7.92 2.27
C VAL A 37 -6.42 -7.72 1.05
N LEU A 38 -5.09 -7.78 1.23
CA LEU A 38 -4.15 -7.65 0.12
C LEU A 38 -4.42 -8.72 -0.94
N SER A 39 -4.30 -8.32 -2.21
CA SER A 39 -4.48 -9.18 -3.37
C SER A 39 -5.87 -9.82 -3.49
N ARG A 40 -6.85 -9.34 -2.72
CA ARG A 40 -8.24 -9.78 -2.79
C ARG A 40 -9.13 -8.65 -3.28
N GLU A 41 -9.84 -8.88 -4.36
CA GLU A 41 -10.82 -7.92 -4.87
C GLU A 41 -11.97 -7.75 -3.87
N LEU A 42 -12.36 -6.49 -3.69
CA LEU A 42 -13.52 -6.09 -2.93
C LEU A 42 -14.48 -5.37 -3.89
N TYR A 43 -15.74 -5.81 -3.87
CA TYR A 43 -16.83 -5.22 -4.63
C TYR A 43 -17.89 -4.68 -3.66
N ASP A 44 -18.31 -3.44 -3.90
CA ASP A 44 -19.47 -2.85 -3.23
C ASP A 44 -20.33 -2.11 -4.26
N PRO A 45 -21.60 -2.54 -4.47
CA PRO A 45 -22.51 -1.86 -5.38
C PRO A 45 -22.84 -0.42 -4.94
N ASN A 46 -22.68 -0.09 -3.65
CA ASN A 46 -22.91 1.25 -3.11
C ASN A 46 -21.68 2.15 -3.24
N GLY A 47 -20.56 1.59 -3.69
CA GLY A 47 -19.32 2.31 -3.94
C GLY A 47 -18.36 2.34 -2.76
N LEU A 48 -17.09 2.28 -3.11
CA LEU A 48 -15.93 2.30 -2.23
C LEU A 48 -15.25 3.65 -2.37
N TRP A 49 -15.29 4.43 -1.29
CA TRP A 49 -14.68 5.75 -1.24
C TRP A 49 -13.16 5.66 -1.13
N VAL A 50 -12.46 6.33 -2.05
CA VAL A 50 -11.01 6.34 -2.22
C VAL A 50 -10.53 7.76 -2.53
N CYS A 51 -9.23 8.03 -2.40
CA CYS A 51 -8.63 9.30 -2.79
C CYS A 51 -7.65 9.11 -3.96
N PRO A 52 -7.48 10.11 -4.82
CA PRO A 52 -6.60 10.02 -6.00
C PRO A 52 -5.12 10.02 -5.66
N ASP A 53 -4.74 10.58 -4.51
CA ASP A 53 -3.34 10.74 -4.12
C ASP A 53 -3.16 10.58 -2.59
N PRO A 54 -1.92 10.31 -2.12
CA PRO A 54 -1.66 10.13 -0.69
C PRO A 54 -1.89 11.38 0.17
N LEU A 55 -1.65 12.58 -0.37
CA LEU A 55 -1.82 13.84 0.37
C LEU A 55 -3.30 14.08 0.67
N SER A 56 -4.18 13.79 -0.29
CA SER A 56 -5.63 13.80 -0.13
C SER A 56 -6.06 12.84 0.98
N VAL A 57 -5.52 11.61 1.04
CA VAL A 57 -5.82 10.65 2.13
C VAL A 57 -5.39 11.17 3.49
N VAL A 58 -4.16 11.68 3.61
CA VAL A 58 -3.63 12.15 4.91
C VAL A 58 -4.44 13.35 5.41
N SER A 59 -4.73 14.30 4.53
CA SER A 59 -5.53 15.49 4.86
C SER A 59 -6.94 15.08 5.31
N HIS A 60 -7.54 14.16 4.57
CA HIS A 60 -8.89 13.68 4.84
C HIS A 60 -8.98 12.85 6.13
N ALA A 61 -8.04 11.93 6.34
CA ALA A 61 -8.00 11.05 7.51
C ALA A 61 -7.79 11.82 8.81
N ARG A 62 -7.32 13.08 8.76
CA ARG A 62 -7.24 13.96 9.94
C ARG A 62 -8.56 14.68 10.21
N GLN A 63 -9.21 15.19 9.16
CA GLN A 63 -10.37 16.07 9.31
C GLN A 63 -11.68 15.33 9.58
N GLN A 64 -11.84 14.12 9.03
CA GLN A 64 -13.12 13.41 9.02
C GLN A 64 -13.10 12.08 9.79
N LEU A 65 -12.32 12.00 10.87
CA LEU A 65 -12.47 10.87 11.79
C LEU A 65 -13.85 10.97 12.44
N PRO A 66 -14.67 9.91 12.39
CA PRO A 66 -15.88 9.88 13.18
C PRO A 66 -15.47 10.03 14.65
N ARG A 67 -15.86 11.13 15.31
CA ARG A 67 -15.52 11.44 16.71
C ARG A 67 -15.98 10.36 17.71
N ARG A 68 -16.77 9.38 17.25
CA ARG A 68 -17.35 8.27 18.04
C ARG A 68 -17.20 6.91 17.34
N SER A 69 -16.21 6.72 16.48
CA SER A 69 -15.93 5.39 15.92
C SER A 69 -15.32 4.48 16.98
N VAL A 70 -15.76 3.23 17.06
CA VAL A 70 -15.08 2.16 17.85
C VAL A 70 -13.60 2.05 17.47
N LEU A 71 -13.28 2.45 16.23
CA LEU A 71 -11.93 2.41 15.69
C LEU A 71 -11.17 3.73 15.88
N TYR A 72 -11.65 4.67 16.70
CA TYR A 72 -11.04 5.99 16.83
C TYR A 72 -9.55 5.91 17.20
N ASP A 73 -9.21 5.09 18.20
CA ASP A 73 -7.85 4.89 18.70
C ASP A 73 -7.06 3.79 17.97
N ALA A 74 -7.68 3.12 16.99
CA ALA A 74 -7.02 2.03 16.28
C ALA A 74 -5.82 2.56 15.46
N PRO A 75 -4.68 1.86 15.44
CA PRO A 75 -3.57 2.16 14.55
C PRO A 75 -4.03 2.35 13.10
N ARG A 76 -3.39 3.25 12.36
CA ARG A 76 -3.79 3.57 11.00
C ARG A 76 -2.75 3.09 10.01
N ALA A 77 -3.20 2.78 8.81
CA ALA A 77 -2.37 2.59 7.64
C ALA A 77 -3.00 3.26 6.43
N ILE A 78 -2.21 3.50 5.39
CA ILE A 78 -2.73 3.84 4.07
C ILE A 78 -2.58 2.61 3.21
N ILE A 79 -3.65 2.19 2.56
CA ILE A 79 -3.58 1.16 1.53
C ILE A 79 -3.54 1.82 0.16
N ARG A 80 -2.66 1.30 -0.68
CA ARG A 80 -2.69 1.54 -2.13
C ARG A 80 -3.55 0.48 -2.77
N LEU A 81 -4.41 0.90 -3.69
CA LEU A 81 -5.37 0.03 -4.34
C LEU A 81 -5.52 0.39 -5.81
N LEU A 82 -5.87 -0.61 -6.62
CA LEU A 82 -6.38 -0.40 -7.98
C LEU A 82 -7.90 -0.34 -7.91
N GLY A 83 -8.51 0.71 -8.42
CA GLY A 83 -9.96 0.90 -8.43
C GLY A 83 -10.53 0.98 -9.83
N TRP A 84 -11.74 0.45 -10.02
CA TRP A 84 -12.51 0.58 -11.26
C TRP A 84 -14.01 0.49 -10.98
N SER A 85 -14.81 0.92 -11.96
CA SER A 85 -16.27 0.82 -11.91
C SER A 85 -16.75 -0.16 -12.97
N ALA A 86 -17.49 -1.20 -12.57
CA ALA A 86 -17.97 -2.25 -13.47
C ALA A 86 -18.90 -1.71 -14.57
N LEU A 87 -19.65 -0.65 -14.29
CA LEU A 87 -20.63 -0.07 -15.20
C LEU A 87 -20.04 0.95 -16.20
N GLY A 88 -18.71 1.04 -16.32
CA GLY A 88 -18.07 2.02 -17.21
C GLY A 88 -18.25 3.48 -16.78
N TYR A 89 -18.92 3.72 -15.65
CA TYR A 89 -18.98 5.02 -15.00
C TYR A 89 -17.56 5.44 -14.62
N SER A 90 -17.06 6.47 -15.32
CA SER A 90 -15.93 7.24 -14.79
C SER A 90 -16.35 7.71 -13.40
N PRO A 91 -15.49 7.59 -12.37
CA PRO A 91 -15.78 8.21 -11.08
C PRO A 91 -16.14 9.67 -11.39
N ALA A 92 -17.33 10.10 -10.93
CA ALA A 92 -17.76 11.47 -11.14
C ALA A 92 -16.61 12.37 -10.69
N ALA A 93 -16.21 13.31 -11.56
CA ALA A 93 -15.23 14.31 -11.18
C ALA A 93 -15.67 14.87 -9.82
N PRO A 94 -14.74 15.01 -8.86
CA PRO A 94 -15.12 15.40 -7.52
C PRO A 94 -15.94 16.67 -7.62
N GLU A 95 -17.14 16.69 -7.02
CA GLU A 95 -17.83 17.96 -6.77
C GLU A 95 -16.80 18.88 -6.12
N TYR A 96 -16.62 20.07 -6.70
CA TYR A 96 -15.54 21.01 -6.38
C TYR A 96 -15.32 21.08 -4.85
N GLY A 97 -14.24 20.46 -4.36
CA GLY A 97 -13.90 20.39 -2.93
C GLY A 97 -13.96 19.00 -2.28
N SER A 98 -14.56 17.98 -2.90
CA SER A 98 -14.54 16.61 -2.39
C SER A 98 -13.25 15.88 -2.80
N MET A 99 -12.30 15.70 -1.89
CA MET A 99 -11.05 14.95 -2.16
C MET A 99 -11.25 13.43 -2.34
N LYS A 100 -12.50 12.98 -2.51
CA LYS A 100 -12.91 11.58 -2.51
C LYS A 100 -13.59 11.23 -3.83
N LEU A 101 -13.32 10.04 -4.30
CA LEU A 101 -13.95 9.41 -5.45
C LEU A 101 -14.60 8.11 -5.00
N SER A 102 -15.67 7.70 -5.67
CA SER A 102 -16.33 6.42 -5.43
C SER A 102 -16.10 5.48 -6.61
N VAL A 103 -15.71 4.24 -6.33
CA VAL A 103 -15.50 3.16 -7.32
C VAL A 103 -16.21 1.89 -6.84
N THR A 104 -16.70 1.03 -7.72
CA THR A 104 -17.44 -0.18 -7.28
C THR A 104 -16.52 -1.35 -6.93
N ASN A 105 -15.32 -1.38 -7.50
CA ASN A 105 -14.37 -2.47 -7.33
C ASN A 105 -13.02 -1.89 -6.92
N VAL A 106 -12.36 -2.57 -5.98
CA VAL A 106 -10.97 -2.27 -5.61
C VAL A 106 -10.16 -3.55 -5.40
N LEU A 107 -8.87 -3.46 -5.71
CA LEU A 107 -7.88 -4.48 -5.39
C LEU A 107 -6.77 -3.83 -4.56
N PRO A 108 -6.70 -4.11 -3.24
CA PRO A 108 -5.59 -3.65 -2.41
C PRO A 108 -4.29 -4.31 -2.84
N ILE A 109 -3.27 -3.50 -3.14
CA ILE A 109 -2.00 -3.97 -3.70
C ILE A 109 -0.81 -3.74 -2.77
N ALA A 110 -0.87 -2.75 -1.88
CA ALA A 110 0.20 -2.49 -0.92
C ALA A 110 -0.32 -1.76 0.33
N VAL A 111 0.41 -1.93 1.43
CA VAL A 111 0.23 -1.14 2.65
C VAL A 111 1.39 -0.16 2.76
N LEU A 112 1.05 1.11 2.92
CA LEU A 112 1.96 2.22 3.05
C LEU A 112 1.99 2.68 4.52
N PRO A 113 3.17 3.07 5.03
CA PRO A 113 3.30 3.51 6.41
C PRO A 113 2.46 4.77 6.64
N TYR A 114 1.69 4.78 7.73
CA TYR A 114 0.98 5.97 8.20
C TYR A 114 1.60 6.44 9.52
N SER A 115 2.20 7.62 9.49
CA SER A 115 2.87 8.24 10.64
C SER A 115 2.31 9.64 10.90
N ALA A 116 1.00 9.84 10.72
CA ALA A 116 0.40 11.01 11.34
C ALA A 116 0.51 10.78 12.85
N ALA A 117 1.16 11.69 13.56
CA ALA A 117 1.21 11.65 15.01
C ALA A 117 -0.23 11.49 15.51
N SER A 118 -0.57 10.32 16.04
CA SER A 118 -1.78 10.20 16.82
C SER A 118 -1.61 11.19 17.96
N PRO A 119 -2.50 12.19 18.14
CA PRO A 119 -2.36 13.16 19.22
C PRO A 119 -2.48 12.50 20.60
N LEU A 120 -2.83 11.22 20.66
CA LEU A 120 -2.96 10.46 21.88
C LEU A 120 -2.03 9.24 21.83
N SER A 121 -1.11 9.22 22.80
CA SER A 121 -0.32 8.04 23.18
C SER A 121 -1.20 6.79 23.28
N PRO A 122 -0.66 5.58 23.09
CA PRO A 122 -1.43 4.35 23.23
C PRO A 122 -1.94 4.24 24.68
N ARG A 123 -3.17 4.70 24.93
CA ARG A 123 -3.95 4.17 26.04
C ARG A 123 -4.20 2.72 25.66
N SER A 124 -3.55 1.82 26.41
CA SER A 124 -3.81 0.39 26.42
C SER A 124 -5.31 0.15 26.25
N LEU A 125 -5.71 -0.34 25.07
CA LEU A 125 -7.09 -0.74 24.83
C LEU A 125 -7.45 -1.78 25.89
N PRO A 126 -8.62 -1.66 26.56
CA PRO A 126 -9.02 -2.62 27.57
C PRO A 126 -9.15 -4.00 26.93
N SER A 127 -8.49 -4.99 27.56
CA SER A 127 -8.41 -6.38 27.11
C SER A 127 -9.78 -7.08 26.96
N SER A 128 -10.84 -6.46 27.49
CA SER A 128 -12.21 -6.97 27.45
C SER A 128 -12.86 -6.96 26.06
N PHE A 129 -12.24 -6.35 25.04
CA PHE A 129 -12.78 -6.42 23.67
C PHE A 129 -12.39 -7.72 22.93
N PHE A 130 -11.35 -8.42 23.39
CA PHE A 130 -10.85 -9.65 22.76
C PHE A 130 -11.68 -10.91 23.06
N GLU A 131 -12.59 -10.85 24.02
CA GLU A 131 -13.22 -12.05 24.57
C GLU A 131 -14.42 -12.56 23.77
N ALA A 132 -14.92 -11.82 22.78
CA ALA A 132 -16.05 -12.25 21.96
C ALA A 132 -15.66 -13.14 20.76
N HIS A 133 -14.45 -13.02 20.22
CA HIS A 133 -14.06 -13.73 19.00
C HIS A 133 -12.58 -14.13 19.01
N GLN A 134 -12.22 -15.13 19.82
CA GLN A 134 -11.26 -16.20 19.50
C GLN A 134 -10.89 -17.01 20.75
N ARG A 135 -11.26 -18.30 20.78
CA ARG A 135 -10.47 -19.33 21.48
C ARG A 135 -9.43 -19.86 20.48
N PRO A 136 -8.13 -19.80 20.77
CA PRO A 136 -7.17 -20.73 20.21
C PRO A 136 -6.57 -21.64 21.30
N PRO A 137 -6.07 -22.84 20.94
CA PRO A 137 -5.30 -23.66 21.85
C PRO A 137 -3.85 -23.15 21.95
N SER A 138 -3.33 -23.25 23.15
CA SER A 138 -1.98 -22.97 23.60
C SER A 138 -0.89 -23.86 22.98
N ALA A 139 0.27 -23.27 22.65
CA ALA A 139 1.61 -23.80 22.96
C ALA A 139 2.69 -22.77 22.51
N GLY A 140 3.74 -22.62 23.31
CA GLY A 140 4.68 -21.49 23.24
C GLY A 140 5.97 -21.72 22.45
N ARG A 141 6.76 -20.65 22.26
CA ARG A 141 8.24 -20.64 22.38
C ARG A 141 8.81 -19.22 22.29
N ARG A 142 10.02 -19.09 22.86
CA ARG A 142 10.83 -17.93 23.29
C ARG A 142 11.51 -17.11 22.15
N PRO A 143 12.16 -15.96 22.48
CA PRO A 143 12.46 -14.86 21.56
C PRO A 143 13.82 -14.99 20.85
N ARG A 144 13.97 -14.31 19.70
CA ARG A 144 15.28 -14.01 19.10
C ARG A 144 15.40 -12.51 18.77
N SER A 145 16.58 -12.01 19.13
CA SER A 145 17.19 -10.69 18.97
C SER A 145 16.72 -9.84 17.79
N ALA A 146 16.24 -8.63 18.11
CA ALA A 146 15.96 -7.56 17.15
C ALA A 146 17.27 -6.89 16.72
N GLY A 147 17.65 -7.08 15.45
CA GLY A 147 18.41 -6.07 14.72
C GLY A 147 17.54 -4.82 14.64
N MET A 148 18.05 -3.70 15.14
CA MET A 148 17.34 -2.44 15.21
C MET A 148 17.29 -1.82 13.80
N GLU A 149 16.41 -2.33 12.94
CA GLU A 149 15.97 -1.58 11.77
C GLU A 149 15.18 -0.38 12.28
N VAL A 150 15.82 0.79 12.25
CA VAL A 150 15.17 2.06 12.54
C VAL A 150 14.16 2.31 11.42
N SER A 151 12.93 1.85 11.64
CA SER A 151 11.79 2.16 10.78
C SER A 151 11.69 3.67 10.63
N ALA A 152 11.68 4.16 9.38
CA ALA A 152 11.57 5.58 9.03
C ALA A 152 10.40 6.31 9.74
N GLY A 153 9.39 5.56 10.23
CA GLY A 153 8.31 6.10 11.04
C GLY A 153 8.73 6.62 12.42
N LEU A 154 9.88 6.23 12.96
CA LEU A 154 10.35 6.67 14.28
C LEU A 154 11.05 8.05 14.22
N ALA A 155 11.75 8.34 13.13
CA ALA A 155 12.38 9.64 12.90
C ALA A 155 11.34 10.79 12.76
N LEU A 156 10.16 10.49 12.21
CA LEU A 156 9.05 11.44 12.06
C LEU A 156 8.39 11.85 13.39
N ARG A 157 8.60 11.07 14.47
CA ARG A 157 8.05 11.38 15.81
C ARG A 157 8.84 12.43 16.58
N LEU A 158 10.13 12.59 16.28
CA LEU A 158 11.04 13.41 17.09
C LEU A 158 11.10 14.89 16.68
N TYR A 159 10.70 15.22 15.45
CA TYR A 159 10.79 16.58 14.90
C TYR A 159 9.40 17.20 14.66
N GLY A 160 8.61 17.31 15.74
CA GLY A 160 7.30 17.92 15.76
C GLY A 160 7.33 19.43 15.57
N GLY A 161 7.42 19.90 14.33
CA GLY A 161 7.08 21.26 13.93
C GLY A 161 5.72 21.28 13.24
N GLY A 162 4.79 22.13 13.72
CA GLY A 162 3.53 22.56 13.08
C GLY A 162 2.65 21.53 12.33
N GLU A 163 1.37 21.39 12.74
CA GLU A 163 0.39 20.46 12.15
C GLU A 163 0.40 20.28 10.61
N PRO A 164 0.42 21.32 9.76
CA PRO A 164 0.43 21.15 8.30
C PRO A 164 1.78 20.64 7.75
N HIS A 165 2.88 20.88 8.46
CA HIS A 165 4.21 20.44 8.05
C HIS A 165 4.35 18.91 8.19
N SER A 166 3.82 18.33 9.27
CA SER A 166 3.82 16.86 9.46
C SER A 166 3.04 16.10 8.37
N ALA A 167 1.92 16.64 7.89
CA ALA A 167 1.15 16.02 6.79
C ALA A 167 1.95 16.02 5.49
N ARG A 168 2.59 17.15 5.17
CA ARG A 168 3.45 17.28 3.99
C ARG A 168 4.65 16.35 4.06
N MET A 169 5.33 16.28 5.20
CA MET A 169 6.45 15.37 5.41
C MET A 169 6.04 13.90 5.25
N GLN A 170 4.88 13.53 5.78
CA GLN A 170 4.35 12.17 5.62
C GLN A 170 3.99 11.86 4.16
N ALA A 171 3.31 12.77 3.47
CA ALA A 171 2.99 12.62 2.06
C ALA A 171 4.26 12.52 1.20
N GLN A 172 5.27 13.34 1.49
CA GLN A 172 6.58 13.30 0.83
C GLN A 172 7.32 11.99 1.10
N THR A 173 7.24 11.45 2.32
CA THR A 173 7.82 10.14 2.66
C THR A 173 7.16 9.03 1.86
N ILE A 174 5.83 9.04 1.75
CA ILE A 174 5.09 8.08 0.93
C ILE A 174 5.48 8.21 -0.55
N GLN A 175 5.57 9.44 -1.06
CA GLN A 175 5.96 9.71 -2.43
C GLN A 175 7.38 9.23 -2.74
N LEU A 176 8.33 9.49 -1.84
CA LEU A 176 9.71 9.00 -1.95
C LEU A 176 9.75 7.47 -1.93
N HIS A 177 8.99 6.83 -1.05
CA HIS A 177 8.91 5.37 -1.00
C HIS A 177 8.40 4.79 -2.33
N GLU A 178 7.39 5.41 -2.93
CA GLU A 178 6.90 4.98 -4.25
C GLU A 178 7.91 5.24 -5.37
N GLN A 179 8.63 6.36 -5.34
CA GLN A 179 9.69 6.63 -6.30
C GLN A 179 10.83 5.61 -6.21
N VAL A 180 11.26 5.25 -4.99
CA VAL A 180 12.28 4.21 -4.77
C VAL A 180 11.79 2.86 -5.29
N ARG A 181 10.53 2.51 -5.01
CA ARG A 181 9.92 1.27 -5.50
C ARG A 181 9.88 1.22 -7.03
N GLN A 182 9.45 2.29 -7.68
CA GLN A 182 9.43 2.39 -9.15
C GLN A 182 10.84 2.35 -9.76
N ALA A 183 11.83 2.99 -9.11
CA ALA A 183 13.21 2.94 -9.55
C ALA A 183 13.77 1.51 -9.46
N GLN A 184 13.44 0.78 -8.39
CA GLN A 184 13.82 -0.61 -8.21
C GLN A 184 13.20 -1.51 -9.29
N GLU A 185 11.90 -1.37 -9.56
CA GLU A 185 11.21 -2.09 -10.64
C GLU A 185 11.86 -1.84 -12.01
N ARG A 186 12.26 -0.60 -12.29
CA ARG A 186 12.97 -0.25 -13.53
C ARG A 186 14.36 -0.89 -13.61
N LEU A 187 15.11 -0.90 -12.52
CA LEU A 187 16.43 -1.56 -12.47
C LEU A 187 16.30 -3.07 -12.69
N ASP A 188 15.30 -3.70 -12.09
CA ASP A 188 15.06 -5.13 -12.26
C ASP A 188 14.60 -5.48 -13.68
N ALA A 189 13.80 -4.61 -14.32
CA ALA A 189 13.46 -4.74 -15.74
C ALA A 189 14.70 -4.62 -16.65
N ILE A 190 15.61 -3.67 -16.38
CA ILE A 190 16.87 -3.52 -17.13
C ILE A 190 17.76 -4.75 -16.94
N ARG A 191 17.84 -5.28 -15.71
CA ARG A 191 18.59 -6.52 -15.42
C ARG A 191 18.00 -7.71 -16.18
N ALA A 192 16.68 -7.85 -16.22
CA ALA A 192 16.02 -8.91 -16.97
C ALA A 192 16.33 -8.83 -18.48
N ILE A 193 16.27 -7.63 -19.08
CA ILE A 193 16.64 -7.41 -20.50
C ILE A 193 18.11 -7.76 -20.73
N ARG A 194 19.00 -7.38 -19.81
CA ARG A 194 20.43 -7.69 -19.93
C ARG A 194 20.67 -9.19 -19.90
N LEU A 195 20.04 -9.90 -18.97
CA LEU A 195 20.14 -11.36 -18.86
C LEU A 195 19.59 -12.05 -20.11
N SER A 196 18.42 -11.65 -20.61
CA SER A 196 17.86 -12.21 -21.85
C SER A 196 18.73 -11.94 -23.07
N THR A 197 19.45 -10.80 -23.10
CA THR A 197 20.39 -10.47 -24.17
C THR A 197 21.66 -11.32 -24.10
N ILE A 198 22.09 -11.73 -22.91
CA ILE A 198 23.24 -12.63 -22.72
C ILE A 198 22.87 -14.07 -23.09
N GLU A 199 21.67 -14.52 -22.70
CA GLU A 199 21.19 -15.87 -22.99
C GLU A 199 20.82 -16.06 -24.46
N ASN A 200 20.31 -15.01 -25.11
CA ASN A 200 19.91 -15.04 -26.51
C ASN A 200 20.53 -13.85 -27.27
N PRO A 201 21.87 -13.85 -27.45
CA PRO A 201 22.56 -12.73 -28.07
C PRO A 201 22.15 -12.61 -29.54
N ALA A 202 22.04 -11.36 -30.02
CA ALA A 202 21.68 -11.10 -31.42
C ALA A 202 22.61 -11.88 -32.38
N PRO A 203 22.13 -12.31 -33.56
CA PRO A 203 22.90 -13.18 -34.46
C PRO A 203 24.29 -12.64 -34.85
N TRP A 204 24.45 -11.31 -34.94
CA TRP A 204 25.75 -10.71 -35.23
C TRP A 204 26.73 -10.76 -34.04
N VAL A 205 26.24 -10.69 -32.80
CA VAL A 205 27.03 -10.86 -31.58
C VAL A 205 27.51 -12.30 -31.49
N GLN A 206 26.65 -13.28 -31.78
CA GLN A 206 27.02 -14.69 -31.87
C GLN A 206 28.15 -14.91 -32.88
N ARG A 207 28.04 -14.31 -34.07
CA ARG A 207 29.09 -14.38 -35.12
C ARG A 207 30.41 -13.76 -34.66
N ALA A 208 30.38 -12.61 -34.00
CA ALA A 208 31.57 -11.95 -33.47
C ALA A 208 32.25 -12.76 -32.35
N MET A 209 31.46 -13.31 -31.41
CA MET A 209 31.98 -14.17 -30.34
C MET A 209 32.61 -15.45 -30.91
N HIS A 210 31.99 -16.05 -31.92
CA HIS A 210 32.53 -17.23 -32.59
C HIS A 210 33.84 -16.93 -33.34
N PHE A 211 33.93 -15.78 -34.03
CA PHE A 211 35.17 -15.34 -34.68
C PHE A 211 36.29 -15.15 -33.66
N ALA A 212 36.02 -14.44 -32.55
CA ALA A 212 37.00 -14.23 -31.49
C ALA A 212 37.47 -15.56 -30.84
N SER A 213 36.58 -16.54 -30.67
CA SER A 213 36.95 -17.85 -30.11
C SER A 213 37.91 -18.64 -30.99
N ARG A 214 37.79 -18.52 -32.32
CA ARG A 214 38.68 -19.18 -33.28
C ARG A 214 40.06 -18.54 -33.31
N SER A 215 40.13 -17.21 -33.29
CA SER A 215 41.40 -16.49 -33.28
C SER A 215 42.26 -16.77 -32.04
N LEU A 216 41.65 -17.19 -30.92
CA LEU A 216 42.37 -17.57 -29.71
C LEU A 216 42.97 -18.98 -29.75
N HIS A 217 42.57 -19.84 -30.70
CA HIS A 217 43.09 -21.21 -30.84
C HIS A 217 44.23 -21.31 -31.88
N GLU A 218 44.48 -20.24 -32.64
CA GLU A 218 45.52 -20.18 -33.67
C GLU A 218 46.81 -19.47 -33.18
N ILE A 219 46.91 -19.20 -31.87
CA ILE A 219 48.10 -18.69 -31.18
C ILE A 219 48.62 -19.78 -30.24
#